data_AF-A0A154QGG8-F1
#
_entry.id   AF-A0A154QGG8-F1
#
_cell.length_a   1.000
_cell.length_b   1.000
_cell.length_c   1.000
_cell.angle_alpha   90.00
_cell.angle_beta   90.00
_cell.angle_gamma   90.00
#
_symmetry.space_group_name_H-M   'P 1'
#
loop_
_entity.id
_entity.type
_entity.pdbx_description
1 polymer ?
#
loop_
_entity_poly.entity_id
_entity_poly.type
_entity_poly.pdbx_seq_one_letter_code
_entity_poly.pdbx_strand_id
1 'polypeptide(L)'
;MPATTKVYFSADRTWRLTVTPRAVSGALAYFEDKAAGREDAGALPGNLQKRAQGFMEHLEHGHWRVVWNEPLLNEVSPVEAIISPSGFVVTFDNWHGAGYGDDVVVIYDGHGKPVRAMGLKDFLPKEYIEALPHSVSSIWWGEGHHFSADGRQLVLRVVVPAESTVEAMDDAKAEHVELAFELMDGKGSVPDEPAWSGAMTKAARVDALLRARWAKEEAIFVAPLQSPHGSEYVDWVHYLTEAFFRVDADWQDGFPATVVLRLPTAGDYEASVDHLFNALRGELNRDGALMIASPSQDNLVRVLARLAKKVPREWLKDARVYVAVDAAHTDAAKSALARTGAKYIQLNPDVPIPQRKARLKAFQASKGNP
;
A
#
# COMPACT_ATOMS: atom_id res chain seq x y z
N MET A 1 -3.00 -0.04 -14.04
CA MET A 1 -3.23 0.06 -15.50
C MET A 1 -2.86 -1.27 -16.12
N PRO A 2 -3.57 -1.75 -17.16
CA PRO A 2 -3.21 -3.02 -17.80
C PRO A 2 -1.80 -2.97 -18.38
N ALA A 3 -1.07 -4.08 -18.31
CA ALA A 3 0.22 -4.22 -19.00
C ALA A 3 -0.02 -4.14 -20.52
N THR A 4 0.84 -3.42 -21.23
CA THR A 4 0.77 -3.26 -22.69
C THR A 4 2.05 -3.75 -23.36
N THR A 5 1.96 -4.11 -24.64
CA THR A 5 3.12 -4.48 -25.43
C THR A 5 4.12 -3.32 -25.50
N LYS A 6 5.39 -3.60 -25.20
CA LYS A 6 6.48 -2.62 -25.25
C LYS A 6 7.56 -3.08 -26.21
N VAL A 7 8.23 -2.11 -26.84
CA VAL A 7 9.36 -2.35 -27.74
C VAL A 7 10.58 -1.62 -27.21
N TYR A 8 11.68 -2.34 -27.07
CA TYR A 8 12.97 -1.86 -26.57
C TYR A 8 14.02 -1.98 -27.67
N PHE A 9 15.00 -1.08 -27.65
CA PHE A 9 16.12 -1.08 -28.60
C PHE A 9 17.44 -1.07 -27.84
N SER A 10 18.46 -1.72 -28.39
CA SER A 10 19.84 -1.47 -27.98
C SER A 10 20.24 -0.02 -28.29
N ALA A 11 21.27 0.49 -27.61
CA ALA A 11 21.75 1.87 -27.78
C ALA A 11 22.15 2.18 -29.24
N ASP A 12 22.76 1.23 -29.93
CA ASP A 12 23.14 1.30 -31.34
C ASP A 12 21.98 0.95 -32.30
N ARG A 13 20.82 0.59 -31.77
CA ARG A 13 19.59 0.22 -32.49
C ARG A 13 19.74 -0.97 -33.43
N THR A 14 20.74 -1.81 -33.23
CA THR A 14 20.94 -3.05 -33.99
C THR A 14 20.10 -4.21 -33.45
N TRP A 15 19.61 -4.10 -32.21
CA TRP A 15 18.73 -5.08 -31.59
C TRP A 15 17.38 -4.48 -31.21
N ARG A 16 16.35 -5.30 -31.28
CA ARG A 16 14.98 -4.95 -30.90
C ARG A 16 14.33 -6.10 -30.13
N LEU A 17 13.81 -5.80 -28.95
CA LEU A 17 12.98 -6.71 -28.15
C LEU A 17 11.55 -6.19 -28.15
N THR A 18 10.60 -7.05 -28.53
CA THR A 18 9.18 -6.83 -28.30
C THR A 18 8.72 -7.70 -27.14
N VAL A 19 8.19 -7.07 -26.09
CA VAL A 19 7.63 -7.76 -24.92
C VAL A 19 6.12 -7.72 -25.02
N THR A 20 5.49 -8.89 -25.09
CA THR A 20 4.03 -9.04 -25.08
C THR A 20 3.59 -9.57 -23.72
N PRO A 21 2.81 -8.79 -22.93
CA PRO A 21 2.35 -9.23 -21.64
C PRO A 21 1.51 -10.50 -21.68
N ARG A 22 1.51 -11.26 -20.59
CA ARG A 22 0.48 -12.27 -20.35
C ARG A 22 -0.88 -11.57 -20.19
N ALA A 23 -1.89 -12.05 -20.90
CA ALA A 23 -3.24 -11.54 -20.72
C ALA A 23 -3.80 -11.96 -19.36
N VAL A 24 -4.29 -10.99 -18.59
CA VAL A 24 -4.96 -11.18 -17.30
C VAL A 24 -6.38 -10.59 -17.33
N SER A 25 -7.30 -11.18 -16.56
CA SER A 25 -8.70 -10.75 -16.46
C SER A 25 -8.87 -9.36 -15.84
N GLY A 26 -7.91 -8.93 -15.03
CA GLY A 26 -7.83 -7.59 -14.46
C GLY A 26 -6.86 -7.53 -13.29
N ALA A 27 -6.45 -6.33 -12.89
CA ALA A 27 -5.54 -6.14 -11.77
C ALA A 27 -6.15 -6.64 -10.44
N LEU A 28 -7.44 -6.37 -10.19
CA LEU A 28 -8.10 -6.81 -8.97
C LEU A 28 -8.12 -8.34 -8.85
N ALA A 29 -8.56 -9.04 -9.90
CA ALA A 29 -8.59 -10.50 -9.92
C ALA A 29 -7.19 -11.11 -9.74
N TYR A 30 -6.17 -10.50 -10.35
CA TYR A 30 -4.77 -10.90 -10.13
C TYR A 30 -4.37 -10.82 -8.64
N PHE A 31 -4.65 -9.70 -7.98
CA PHE A 31 -4.31 -9.54 -6.56
C PHE A 31 -5.11 -10.45 -5.63
N GLU A 32 -6.40 -10.63 -5.89
CA GLU A 32 -7.26 -11.55 -5.13
C GLU A 32 -6.75 -13.00 -5.24
N ASP A 33 -6.37 -13.43 -6.45
CA ASP A 33 -5.82 -14.75 -6.67
C ASP A 33 -4.45 -14.92 -6.00
N LYS A 34 -3.58 -13.90 -6.05
CA LYS A 34 -2.28 -13.90 -5.34
C LYS A 34 -2.47 -13.99 -3.82
N ALA A 35 -3.39 -13.20 -3.26
CA ALA A 35 -3.72 -13.25 -1.84
C ALA A 35 -4.29 -14.62 -1.42
N ALA A 36 -5.00 -15.30 -2.32
CA ALA A 36 -5.50 -16.65 -2.13
C ALA A 36 -4.45 -17.75 -2.41
N GLY A 37 -3.22 -17.39 -2.80
CA GLY A 37 -2.14 -18.35 -3.08
C GLY A 37 -2.36 -19.17 -4.35
N ARG A 38 -3.12 -18.67 -5.32
CA ARG A 38 -3.35 -19.37 -6.59
C ARG A 38 -2.15 -19.21 -7.51
N GLU A 39 -1.75 -20.31 -8.13
CA GLU A 39 -0.55 -20.38 -8.98
C GLU A 39 -0.70 -19.55 -10.29
N ASP A 40 -1.90 -19.47 -10.84
CA ASP A 40 -2.17 -18.79 -12.12
C ASP A 40 -3.05 -17.55 -11.93
N ALA A 41 -2.52 -16.60 -11.17
CA ALA A 41 -3.29 -15.46 -10.70
C ALA A 41 -3.82 -14.58 -11.84
N GLY A 42 -5.11 -14.24 -11.81
CA GLY A 42 -5.74 -13.39 -12.82
C GLY A 42 -5.81 -14.00 -14.22
N ALA A 43 -5.61 -15.31 -14.36
CA ALA A 43 -5.64 -15.97 -15.67
C ALA A 43 -7.00 -15.88 -16.36
N LEU A 44 -6.96 -15.80 -17.70
CA LEU A 44 -8.14 -15.90 -18.53
C LEU A 44 -8.47 -17.38 -18.82
N PRO A 45 -9.74 -17.81 -18.67
CA PRO A 45 -10.14 -19.17 -19.01
C PRO A 45 -9.74 -19.54 -20.45
N GLY A 46 -9.06 -20.67 -20.61
CA GLY A 46 -8.60 -21.17 -21.91
C GLY A 46 -7.31 -20.54 -22.43
N ASN A 47 -6.74 -19.55 -21.75
CA ASN A 47 -5.43 -19.02 -22.12
C ASN A 47 -4.31 -19.95 -21.64
N LEU A 48 -3.48 -20.41 -22.57
CA LEU A 48 -2.34 -21.29 -22.32
C LEU A 48 -1.06 -20.50 -21.99
N GLN A 49 -1.01 -19.20 -22.30
CA GLN A 49 0.13 -18.36 -22.01
C GLN A 49 0.21 -18.09 -20.50
N LYS A 50 1.24 -18.64 -19.85
CA LYS A 50 1.46 -18.51 -18.40
C LYS A 50 2.39 -17.37 -18.00
N ARG A 51 3.13 -16.80 -18.95
CA ARG A 51 4.14 -15.76 -18.72
C ARG A 51 4.15 -14.70 -19.81
N ALA A 52 4.83 -13.58 -19.57
CA ALA A 52 5.13 -12.63 -20.63
C ALA A 52 5.94 -13.31 -21.76
N GLN A 53 5.76 -12.86 -22.99
CA GLN A 53 6.50 -13.36 -24.15
C GLN A 53 7.53 -12.32 -24.59
N GLY A 54 8.77 -12.75 -24.83
CA GLY A 54 9.81 -11.94 -25.46
C GLY A 54 10.03 -12.37 -26.91
N PHE A 55 10.13 -11.40 -27.80
CA PHE A 55 10.43 -11.59 -29.22
C PHE A 55 11.61 -10.71 -29.62
N MET A 56 12.76 -11.33 -29.89
CA MET A 56 14.01 -10.63 -30.15
C MET A 56 14.41 -10.70 -31.62
N GLU A 57 14.83 -9.56 -32.15
CA GLU A 57 15.30 -9.42 -33.51
C GLU A 57 16.64 -8.67 -33.56
N HIS A 58 17.46 -9.04 -34.54
CA HIS A 58 18.73 -8.40 -34.88
C HIS A 58 18.66 -7.80 -36.29
N LEU A 59 19.22 -6.61 -36.46
CA LEU A 59 19.23 -5.91 -37.73
C LEU A 59 20.41 -6.39 -38.59
N GLU A 60 20.10 -7.15 -39.64
CA GLU A 60 21.08 -7.71 -40.56
C GLU A 60 20.83 -7.19 -41.98
N HIS A 61 21.82 -6.51 -42.56
CA HIS A 61 21.72 -5.97 -43.93
C HIS A 61 20.47 -5.11 -44.17
N GLY A 62 20.04 -4.35 -43.15
CA GLY A 62 18.85 -3.50 -43.21
C GLY A 62 17.52 -4.22 -42.98
N HIS A 63 17.53 -5.51 -42.65
CA HIS A 63 16.34 -6.30 -42.37
C HIS A 63 16.37 -6.87 -40.95
N TRP A 64 15.24 -6.80 -40.25
CA TRP A 64 15.10 -7.47 -38.96
C TRP A 64 15.02 -8.99 -39.16
N ARG A 65 15.87 -9.71 -38.42
CA ARG A 65 15.90 -11.17 -38.37
C ARG A 65 15.56 -11.63 -36.98
N VAL A 66 14.62 -12.56 -36.89
CA VAL A 66 14.23 -13.18 -35.61
C VAL A 66 15.40 -13.98 -35.06
N VAL A 67 15.75 -13.71 -33.82
CA VAL A 67 16.80 -14.44 -33.10
C VAL A 67 16.17 -15.47 -32.16
N TRP A 68 15.17 -15.05 -31.37
CA TRP A 68 14.41 -15.94 -30.50
C TRP A 68 13.02 -15.40 -30.20
N ASN A 69 12.13 -16.30 -29.79
CA ASN A 69 10.76 -16.01 -29.37
C ASN A 69 10.37 -16.95 -28.22
N GLU A 70 10.59 -16.51 -26.98
CA GLU A 70 10.49 -17.38 -25.80
C GLU A 70 9.73 -16.71 -24.65
N PRO A 71 9.11 -17.49 -23.75
CA PRO A 71 8.55 -16.97 -22.52
C PRO A 71 9.63 -16.33 -21.64
N LEU A 72 9.35 -15.14 -21.12
CA LEU A 72 10.18 -14.49 -20.10
C LEU A 72 9.89 -15.08 -18.73
N LEU A 73 10.79 -14.87 -17.77
CA LEU A 73 10.56 -15.27 -16.39
C LEU A 73 9.46 -14.45 -15.71
N ASN A 74 9.30 -13.18 -16.10
CA ASN A 74 8.27 -12.28 -15.57
C ASN A 74 6.87 -12.83 -15.87
N GLU A 75 6.05 -12.97 -14.82
CA GLU A 75 4.72 -13.58 -14.92
C GLU A 75 3.75 -12.82 -15.82
N VAL A 76 3.64 -11.50 -15.65
CA VAL A 76 2.71 -10.70 -16.46
C VAL A 76 3.44 -9.87 -17.49
N SER A 77 4.42 -9.07 -17.07
CA SER A 77 5.30 -8.31 -17.95
C SER A 77 6.41 -7.73 -17.09
N PRO A 78 7.65 -7.60 -17.58
CA PRO A 78 8.61 -6.74 -16.93
C PRO A 78 8.12 -5.29 -16.89
N VAL A 79 8.52 -4.54 -15.86
CA VAL A 79 8.27 -3.08 -15.78
C VAL A 79 9.12 -2.39 -16.84
N GLU A 80 10.40 -2.76 -16.90
CA GLU A 80 11.40 -2.24 -17.84
C GLU A 80 12.29 -3.37 -18.39
N ALA A 81 12.88 -3.14 -19.56
CA ALA A 81 13.92 -3.99 -20.10
C ALA A 81 14.98 -3.15 -20.83
N ILE A 82 16.22 -3.62 -20.84
CA ILE A 82 17.33 -3.02 -21.61
C ILE A 82 18.03 -4.10 -22.43
N ILE A 83 18.65 -3.69 -23.54
CA ILE A 83 19.32 -4.58 -24.50
C ILE A 83 20.76 -4.13 -24.72
N SER A 84 21.72 -5.04 -24.58
CA SER A 84 23.12 -4.73 -24.86
C SER A 84 23.37 -4.71 -26.38
N PRO A 85 24.39 -4.00 -26.87
CA PRO A 85 24.82 -4.10 -28.28
C PRO A 85 25.24 -5.52 -28.70
N SER A 86 25.56 -6.38 -27.73
CA SER A 86 25.91 -7.80 -27.94
C SER A 86 24.70 -8.74 -27.91
N GLY A 87 23.48 -8.22 -27.74
CA GLY A 87 22.24 -9.00 -27.80
C GLY A 87 21.76 -9.60 -26.47
N PHE A 88 22.42 -9.29 -25.34
CA PHE A 88 21.90 -9.65 -24.02
C PHE A 88 20.67 -8.81 -23.69
N VAL A 89 19.72 -9.42 -23.00
CA VAL A 89 18.52 -8.73 -22.51
C VAL A 89 18.53 -8.76 -20.99
N VAL A 90 18.19 -7.64 -20.37
CA VAL A 90 17.93 -7.58 -18.94
C VAL A 90 16.53 -7.06 -18.71
N THR A 91 15.74 -7.74 -17.91
CA THR A 91 14.41 -7.30 -17.48
C THR A 91 14.40 -6.91 -16.01
N PHE A 92 13.62 -5.90 -15.67
CA PHE A 92 13.48 -5.37 -14.32
C PHE A 92 12.03 -5.43 -13.85
N ASP A 93 11.86 -5.95 -12.64
CA ASP A 93 10.61 -6.09 -11.91
C ASP A 93 9.52 -6.85 -12.66
N ASN A 94 8.41 -7.10 -11.99
CA ASN A 94 7.21 -7.63 -12.63
C ASN A 94 6.08 -6.59 -12.54
N TRP A 95 5.14 -6.68 -13.48
CA TRP A 95 3.98 -5.82 -13.50
C TRP A 95 3.17 -6.03 -12.22
N HIS A 96 3.11 -4.98 -11.40
CA HIS A 96 2.73 -5.01 -9.99
C HIS A 96 3.65 -5.91 -9.13
N GLY A 97 4.15 -5.37 -8.01
CA GLY A 97 5.14 -6.06 -7.17
C GLY A 97 6.59 -5.71 -7.48
N ALA A 98 6.89 -4.44 -7.79
CA ALA A 98 8.28 -3.99 -7.97
C ALA A 98 9.11 -4.27 -6.70
N GLY A 99 10.31 -4.82 -6.88
CA GLY A 99 11.21 -5.24 -5.82
C GLY A 99 10.83 -6.55 -5.11
N TYR A 100 9.76 -7.23 -5.52
CA TYR A 100 9.34 -8.52 -4.95
C TYR A 100 9.58 -9.67 -5.92
N GLY A 101 9.84 -10.86 -5.36
CA GLY A 101 10.08 -12.09 -6.13
C GLY A 101 11.56 -12.38 -6.38
N ASP A 102 11.81 -13.51 -7.05
CA ASP A 102 13.16 -13.96 -7.42
C ASP A 102 13.54 -13.51 -8.87
N ASP A 103 12.65 -12.75 -9.52
CA ASP A 103 12.76 -12.25 -10.90
C ASP A 103 12.78 -10.70 -10.96
N VAL A 104 13.23 -10.04 -9.90
CA VAL A 104 13.42 -8.57 -9.84
C VAL A 104 14.41 -8.11 -10.90
N VAL A 105 15.50 -8.86 -11.10
CA VAL A 105 16.43 -8.68 -12.22
C VAL A 105 16.65 -10.02 -12.90
N VAL A 106 16.44 -10.08 -14.21
CA VAL A 106 16.73 -11.29 -14.99
C VAL A 106 17.60 -10.94 -16.19
N ILE A 107 18.74 -11.63 -16.29
CA ILE A 107 19.69 -11.53 -17.40
C ILE A 107 19.44 -12.71 -18.34
N TYR A 108 19.24 -12.43 -19.62
CA TYR A 108 19.10 -13.42 -20.69
C TYR A 108 20.26 -13.26 -21.66
N ASP A 109 20.76 -14.39 -22.17
CA ASP A 109 21.76 -14.39 -23.23
C ASP A 109 21.15 -14.00 -24.58
N GLY A 110 22.00 -13.91 -25.61
CA GLY A 110 21.59 -13.58 -26.98
C GLY A 110 20.63 -14.59 -27.62
N HIS A 111 20.36 -15.72 -26.98
CA HIS A 111 19.42 -16.76 -27.43
C HIS A 111 18.13 -16.79 -26.60
N GLY A 112 17.96 -15.85 -25.66
CA GLY A 112 16.76 -15.76 -24.82
C GLY A 112 16.77 -16.72 -23.64
N LYS A 113 17.90 -17.38 -23.36
CA LYS A 113 18.02 -18.28 -22.21
C LYS A 113 18.39 -17.47 -20.96
N PRO A 114 17.73 -17.70 -19.80
CA PRO A 114 18.13 -17.06 -18.54
C PRO A 114 19.55 -17.46 -18.15
N VAL A 115 20.41 -16.47 -17.98
CA VAL A 115 21.76 -16.60 -17.39
C VAL A 115 21.64 -16.54 -15.87
N ARG A 116 20.89 -15.56 -15.35
CA ARG A 116 20.66 -15.37 -13.91
C ARG A 116 19.34 -14.66 -13.67
N ALA A 117 18.60 -15.13 -12.68
CA ALA A 117 17.46 -14.44 -12.08
C ALA A 117 17.83 -14.09 -10.64
N MET A 118 17.46 -12.89 -10.19
CA MET A 118 17.79 -12.36 -8.88
C MET A 118 16.60 -11.63 -8.28
N GLY A 119 16.30 -11.94 -7.02
CA GLY A 119 15.55 -11.06 -6.14
C GLY A 119 16.47 -10.06 -5.43
N LEU A 120 15.91 -9.06 -4.76
CA LEU A 120 16.71 -8.05 -4.03
C LEU A 120 17.68 -8.69 -3.02
N LYS A 121 17.26 -9.75 -2.33
CA LYS A 121 18.07 -10.48 -1.33
C LYS A 121 19.35 -11.10 -1.89
N ASP A 122 19.43 -11.29 -3.21
CA ASP A 122 20.59 -11.92 -3.86
C ASP A 122 21.74 -10.92 -4.05
N PHE A 123 21.48 -9.62 -3.89
CA PHE A 123 22.48 -8.56 -4.06
C PHE A 123 22.40 -7.42 -3.04
N LEU A 124 21.38 -7.38 -2.18
CA LEU A 124 21.25 -6.42 -1.08
C LEU A 124 21.09 -7.15 0.25
N PRO A 125 21.78 -6.67 1.32
CA PRO A 125 21.51 -7.11 2.68
C PRO A 125 20.07 -6.82 3.10
N LYS A 126 19.54 -7.64 4.00
CA LYS A 126 18.16 -7.52 4.49
C LYS A 126 17.85 -6.14 5.05
N GLU A 127 18.75 -5.59 5.86
CA GLU A 127 18.58 -4.28 6.51
C GLU A 127 18.57 -3.14 5.47
N TYR A 128 19.25 -3.33 4.34
CA TYR A 128 19.20 -2.37 3.24
C TYR A 128 17.85 -2.40 2.54
N ILE A 129 17.32 -3.60 2.29
CA ILE A 129 16.00 -3.79 1.68
C ILE A 129 14.90 -3.20 2.58
N GLU A 130 14.95 -3.45 3.88
CA GLU A 130 13.99 -2.91 4.87
C GLU A 130 14.04 -1.36 4.94
N ALA A 131 15.20 -0.77 4.65
CA ALA A 131 15.40 0.67 4.63
C ALA A 131 14.99 1.34 3.30
N LEU A 132 14.78 0.58 2.22
CA LEU A 132 14.41 1.15 0.93
C LEU A 132 13.02 1.81 1.01
N PRO A 133 12.79 2.92 0.28
CA PRO A 133 11.46 3.48 0.13
C PRO A 133 10.49 2.43 -0.42
N HIS A 134 9.34 2.25 0.22
CA HIS A 134 8.36 1.27 -0.21
C HIS A 134 6.92 1.69 0.11
N SER A 135 5.99 1.11 -0.64
CA SER A 135 4.57 1.05 -0.32
C SER A 135 4.18 -0.38 0.03
N VAL A 136 2.91 -0.60 0.35
CA VAL A 136 2.35 -1.95 0.57
C VAL A 136 2.56 -2.89 -0.64
N SER A 137 2.77 -2.35 -1.85
CA SER A 137 2.82 -3.14 -3.08
C SER A 137 4.10 -3.02 -3.90
N SER A 138 5.06 -2.19 -3.48
CA SER A 138 6.28 -1.92 -4.25
C SER A 138 7.43 -1.47 -3.37
N ILE A 139 8.64 -1.94 -3.66
CA ILE A 139 9.91 -1.41 -3.14
C ILE A 139 10.58 -0.63 -4.27
N TRP A 140 10.81 0.67 -4.08
CA TRP A 140 11.50 1.52 -5.05
C TRP A 140 13.01 1.38 -4.86
N TRP A 141 13.57 0.34 -5.47
CA TRP A 141 14.94 -0.12 -5.22
C TRP A 141 15.98 0.51 -6.15
N GLY A 142 15.60 0.98 -7.34
CA GLY A 142 16.56 1.53 -8.30
C GLY A 142 15.92 2.00 -9.60
N GLU A 143 16.69 2.77 -10.37
CA GLU A 143 16.30 3.27 -11.69
C GLU A 143 17.54 3.60 -12.54
N GLY A 144 17.36 3.77 -13.86
CA GLY A 144 18.46 4.16 -14.75
C GLY A 144 19.58 3.14 -14.84
N HIS A 145 19.23 1.85 -14.71
CA HIS A 145 20.14 0.73 -14.93
C HIS A 145 20.70 0.78 -16.35
N HIS A 146 21.95 0.36 -16.53
CA HIS A 146 22.63 0.47 -17.82
C HIS A 146 23.68 -0.63 -17.99
N PHE A 147 24.23 -0.75 -19.19
CA PHE A 147 25.40 -1.59 -19.43
C PHE A 147 26.67 -0.77 -19.26
N SER A 148 27.74 -1.40 -18.76
CA SER A 148 29.08 -0.81 -18.74
C SER A 148 29.51 -0.37 -20.15
N ALA A 149 30.43 0.59 -20.24
CA ALA A 149 30.87 1.14 -21.52
C ALA A 149 31.48 0.10 -22.48
N ASP A 150 32.06 -0.98 -21.94
CA ASP A 150 32.58 -2.11 -22.71
C ASP A 150 31.51 -3.17 -23.07
N GLY A 151 30.27 -2.98 -22.61
CA GLY A 151 29.13 -3.85 -22.87
C GLY A 151 29.21 -5.22 -22.18
N ARG A 152 30.09 -5.39 -21.19
CA ARG A 152 30.32 -6.68 -20.51
C ARG A 152 29.54 -6.86 -19.23
N GLN A 153 29.15 -5.77 -18.59
CA GLN A 153 28.49 -5.79 -17.28
C GLN A 153 27.14 -5.08 -17.33
N LEU A 154 26.20 -5.60 -16.55
CA LEU A 154 25.01 -4.89 -16.10
C LEU A 154 25.39 -4.05 -14.89
N VAL A 155 25.10 -2.74 -14.92
CA VAL A 155 25.26 -1.82 -13.80
C VAL A 155 23.88 -1.48 -13.24
N LEU A 156 23.62 -1.97 -12.03
CA LEU A 156 22.43 -1.64 -11.26
C LEU A 156 22.70 -0.39 -10.42
N ARG A 157 22.02 0.70 -10.75
CA ARG A 157 21.92 1.89 -9.89
C ARG A 157 20.83 1.67 -8.84
N VAL A 158 21.25 1.39 -7.61
CA VAL A 158 20.39 1.11 -6.47
C VAL A 158 20.23 2.38 -5.63
N VAL A 159 19.00 2.70 -5.22
CA VAL A 159 18.69 3.83 -4.35
C VAL A 159 19.42 3.69 -3.01
N VAL A 160 20.08 4.76 -2.58
CA VAL A 160 20.64 4.89 -1.23
C VAL A 160 19.54 5.37 -0.29
N PRO A 161 19.15 4.58 0.74
CA PRO A 161 18.13 4.98 1.70
C PRO A 161 18.43 6.31 2.38
N ALA A 162 17.42 7.17 2.47
CA ALA A 162 17.48 8.43 3.19
C ALA A 162 16.12 8.73 3.83
N GLU A 163 16.12 9.48 4.93
CA GLU A 163 14.87 9.88 5.61
C GLU A 163 13.92 10.62 4.65
N SER A 164 14.47 11.50 3.80
CA SER A 164 13.69 12.27 2.83
C SER A 164 13.05 11.41 1.73
N THR A 165 13.69 10.31 1.31
CA THR A 165 13.15 9.45 0.24
C THR A 165 12.05 8.54 0.74
N VAL A 166 12.13 8.12 2.01
CA VAL A 166 11.05 7.37 2.69
C VAL A 166 9.80 8.24 2.90
N GLU A 167 9.96 9.53 3.17
CA GLU A 167 8.82 10.43 3.41
C GLU A 167 8.19 10.96 2.12
N ALA A 168 8.99 11.29 1.11
CA ALA A 168 8.51 11.97 -0.10
C ALA A 168 8.01 11.01 -1.20
N MET A 169 8.41 9.73 -1.16
CA MET A 169 8.20 8.79 -2.28
C MET A 169 8.62 9.37 -3.65
N ASP A 170 9.60 10.27 -3.65
CA ASP A 170 10.10 11.01 -4.83
C ASP A 170 11.50 10.49 -5.17
N ASP A 171 11.59 9.77 -6.27
CA ASP A 171 12.79 9.13 -6.82
C ASP A 171 13.70 10.13 -7.55
N ALA A 172 13.17 11.26 -8.03
CA ALA A 172 13.89 12.21 -8.87
C ALA A 172 15.11 12.90 -8.20
N LYS A 173 15.31 12.71 -6.89
CA LYS A 173 16.45 13.22 -6.12
C LYS A 173 17.19 12.14 -5.33
N ALA A 174 16.90 10.86 -5.57
CA ALA A 174 17.56 9.78 -4.84
C ALA A 174 19.04 9.71 -5.21
N GLU A 175 19.90 9.62 -4.19
CA GLU A 175 21.28 9.19 -4.37
C GLU A 175 21.30 7.70 -4.74
N HIS A 176 22.27 7.30 -5.55
CA HIS A 176 22.37 5.92 -6.01
C HIS A 176 23.79 5.38 -5.76
N VAL A 177 23.87 4.09 -5.50
CA VAL A 177 25.12 3.30 -5.51
C VAL A 177 25.05 2.28 -6.64
N GLU A 178 26.20 1.97 -7.22
CA GLU A 178 26.27 1.07 -8.38
C GLU A 178 26.76 -0.32 -7.97
N LEU A 179 26.02 -1.33 -8.42
CA LEU A 179 26.39 -2.74 -8.31
C LEU A 179 26.56 -3.29 -9.73
N ALA A 180 27.72 -3.87 -10.05
CA ALA A 180 28.00 -4.40 -11.37
C ALA A 180 27.94 -5.94 -11.39
N PHE A 181 27.40 -6.50 -12.47
CA PHE A 181 27.26 -7.94 -12.69
C PHE A 181 27.74 -8.31 -14.08
N GLU A 182 28.60 -9.32 -14.20
CA GLU A 182 29.03 -9.84 -15.50
C GLU A 182 27.84 -10.44 -16.25
N LEU A 183 27.65 -10.07 -17.52
CA LEU A 183 26.52 -10.57 -18.31
C LEU A 183 26.61 -12.07 -18.63
N MET A 184 27.83 -12.60 -18.69
CA MET A 184 28.09 -13.98 -19.11
C MET A 184 27.65 -15.03 -18.10
N ASP A 185 27.76 -14.74 -16.80
CA ASP A 185 27.40 -15.67 -15.73
C ASP A 185 26.58 -15.03 -14.61
N GLY A 186 26.25 -13.75 -14.76
CA GLY A 186 25.49 -12.96 -13.80
C GLY A 186 26.23 -12.70 -12.50
N LYS A 187 27.52 -12.99 -12.34
CA LYS A 187 28.21 -12.80 -11.06
C LYS A 187 28.45 -11.32 -10.76
N GLY A 188 28.12 -10.91 -9.54
CA GLY A 188 28.34 -9.56 -9.06
C GLY A 188 29.80 -9.31 -8.71
N SER A 189 30.30 -8.10 -8.96
CA SER A 189 31.54 -7.60 -8.39
C SER A 189 31.30 -6.94 -7.04
N VAL A 190 32.35 -6.87 -6.20
CA VAL A 190 32.31 -6.09 -4.97
C VAL A 190 32.10 -4.61 -5.36
N PRO A 191 31.12 -3.91 -4.77
CA PRO A 191 30.90 -2.49 -5.03
C PRO A 191 32.12 -1.65 -4.64
N ASP A 192 32.18 -0.40 -5.12
CA ASP A 192 33.14 0.58 -4.62
C ASP A 192 33.03 0.71 -3.08
N GLU A 193 34.04 0.22 -2.35
CA GLU A 193 33.96 -0.01 -0.91
C GLU A 193 33.57 1.25 -0.11
N PRO A 194 34.12 2.45 -0.38
CA PRO A 194 33.74 3.66 0.33
C PRO A 194 32.29 4.07 0.06
N ALA A 195 31.85 4.04 -1.21
CA ALA A 195 30.48 4.41 -1.58
C ALA A 195 29.47 3.43 -0.96
N TRP A 196 29.74 2.13 -1.04
CA TRP A 196 28.89 1.10 -0.47
C TRP A 196 28.84 1.14 1.06
N SER A 197 29.98 1.33 1.72
CA SER A 197 30.04 1.49 3.18
C SER A 197 29.25 2.72 3.66
N GLY A 198 29.34 3.83 2.91
CA GLY A 198 28.54 5.02 3.15
C GLY A 198 27.04 4.76 2.99
N ALA A 199 26.65 4.04 1.93
CA ALA A 199 25.26 3.65 1.69
C ALA A 199 24.72 2.72 2.79
N MET A 200 25.48 1.73 3.22
CA MET A 200 25.12 0.82 4.32
C MET A 200 24.93 1.57 5.63
N THR A 201 25.77 2.56 5.92
CA THR A 201 25.63 3.40 7.12
C THR A 201 24.32 4.20 7.11
N LYS A 202 23.95 4.77 5.96
CA LYS A 202 22.66 5.47 5.78
C LYS A 202 21.48 4.51 5.92
N ALA A 203 21.55 3.34 5.28
CA ALA A 203 20.53 2.30 5.38
C ALA A 203 20.28 1.86 6.82
N ALA A 204 21.35 1.58 7.59
CA ALA A 204 21.22 1.18 8.99
C ALA A 204 20.54 2.26 9.87
N ARG A 205 20.81 3.55 9.59
CA ARG A 205 20.12 4.66 10.28
C ARG A 205 18.64 4.70 9.93
N VAL A 206 18.29 4.57 8.65
CA VAL A 206 16.90 4.59 8.19
C VAL A 206 16.12 3.39 8.72
N ASP A 207 16.69 2.18 8.68
CA ASP A 207 16.09 0.98 9.26
C ASP A 207 15.81 1.16 10.75
N ALA A 208 16.77 1.69 11.52
CA ALA A 208 16.57 1.97 12.94
C ALA A 208 15.41 2.97 13.19
N LEU A 209 15.28 4.00 12.35
CA LEU A 209 14.18 4.97 12.45
C LEU A 209 12.82 4.33 12.10
N LEU A 210 12.75 3.54 11.03
CA LEU A 210 11.54 2.82 10.62
C LEU A 210 11.10 1.84 11.70
N ARG A 211 12.02 1.07 12.28
CA ARG A 211 11.71 0.17 13.40
C ARG A 211 11.22 0.92 14.63
N ALA A 212 11.83 2.05 14.98
CA ALA A 212 11.37 2.88 16.09
C ALA A 212 9.95 3.44 15.84
N ARG A 213 9.66 3.87 14.60
CA ARG A 213 8.34 4.35 14.19
C ARG A 213 7.30 3.23 14.26
N TRP A 214 7.58 2.07 13.67
CA TRP A 214 6.68 0.92 13.72
C TRP A 214 6.46 0.41 15.15
N ALA A 215 7.49 0.41 16.01
CA ALA A 215 7.32 0.07 17.42
C ALA A 215 6.39 1.04 18.15
N LYS A 216 6.46 2.34 17.82
CA LYS A 216 5.54 3.36 18.36
C LYS A 216 4.12 3.16 17.84
N GLU A 217 3.94 2.94 16.54
CA GLU A 217 2.63 2.70 15.93
C GLU A 217 1.99 1.42 16.47
N GLU A 218 2.78 0.36 16.65
CA GLU A 218 2.36 -0.87 17.32
C GLU A 218 1.93 -0.60 18.77
N ALA A 219 2.75 0.11 19.56
CA ALA A 219 2.41 0.41 20.93
C ALA A 219 1.06 1.16 21.03
N ILE A 220 0.81 2.11 20.11
CA ILE A 220 -0.46 2.83 20.00
C ILE A 220 -1.60 1.88 19.60
N PHE A 221 -1.39 1.01 18.61
CA PHE A 221 -2.41 0.07 18.13
C PHE A 221 -2.84 -0.94 19.22
N VAL A 222 -1.88 -1.43 19.99
CA VAL A 222 -2.09 -2.43 21.06
C VAL A 222 -2.67 -1.79 22.33
N ALA A 223 -2.29 -0.56 22.65
CA ALA A 223 -2.77 0.12 23.85
C ALA A 223 -4.30 0.29 23.85
N PRO A 224 -4.96 0.29 25.02
CA PRO A 224 -6.35 0.69 25.15
C PRO A 224 -6.56 2.10 24.59
N LEU A 225 -7.58 2.27 23.74
CA LEU A 225 -7.93 3.53 23.12
C LEU A 225 -8.45 4.47 24.20
N GLN A 226 -7.84 5.65 24.29
CA GLN A 226 -8.25 6.73 25.18
C GLN A 226 -9.08 7.74 24.39
N SER A 227 -10.05 8.38 25.03
CA SER A 227 -10.74 9.52 24.42
C SER A 227 -9.80 10.73 24.31
N PRO A 228 -9.95 11.59 23.30
CA PRO A 228 -9.20 12.84 23.22
C PRO A 228 -9.46 13.76 24.41
N HIS A 229 -8.43 14.42 24.92
CA HIS A 229 -8.56 15.44 25.97
C HIS A 229 -8.87 16.84 25.41
N GLY A 230 -8.60 17.06 24.12
CA GLY A 230 -8.74 18.36 23.46
C GLY A 230 -10.04 18.54 22.66
N SER A 231 -10.18 19.72 22.05
CA SER A 231 -11.29 20.07 21.16
C SER A 231 -10.99 19.90 19.68
N GLU A 232 -9.84 19.30 19.33
CA GLU A 232 -9.42 19.13 17.94
C GLU A 232 -10.32 18.15 17.20
N TYR A 233 -10.85 18.59 16.06
CA TYR A 233 -11.84 17.81 15.30
C TYR A 233 -11.27 16.46 14.86
N VAL A 234 -10.04 16.46 14.34
CA VAL A 234 -9.36 15.26 13.82
C VAL A 234 -9.17 14.21 14.90
N ASP A 235 -8.81 14.60 16.13
CA ASP A 235 -8.61 13.65 17.22
C ASP A 235 -9.91 12.90 17.57
N TRP A 236 -11.04 13.61 17.57
CA TRP A 236 -12.35 13.00 17.81
C TRP A 236 -12.81 12.11 16.65
N VAL A 237 -12.52 12.48 15.40
CA VAL A 237 -12.80 11.62 14.24
C VAL A 237 -11.97 10.33 14.31
N HIS A 238 -10.67 10.42 14.61
CA HIS A 238 -9.82 9.25 14.78
C HIS A 238 -10.29 8.36 15.93
N TYR A 239 -10.66 8.95 17.06
CA TYR A 239 -11.22 8.22 18.20
C TYR A 239 -12.50 7.46 17.83
N LEU A 240 -13.45 8.11 17.15
CA LEU A 240 -14.71 7.46 16.76
C LEU A 240 -14.49 6.32 15.76
N THR A 241 -13.60 6.52 14.78
CA THR A 241 -13.26 5.49 13.79
C THR A 241 -12.59 4.28 14.45
N GLU A 242 -11.58 4.49 15.30
CA GLU A 242 -10.89 3.37 15.97
C GLU A 242 -11.78 2.72 17.04
N ALA A 243 -12.66 3.49 17.70
CA ALA A 243 -13.66 2.94 18.61
C ALA A 243 -14.59 1.97 17.89
N PHE A 244 -15.10 2.32 16.70
CA PHE A 244 -15.92 1.42 15.89
C PHE A 244 -15.22 0.09 15.64
N PHE A 245 -13.96 0.13 15.19
CA PHE A 245 -13.20 -1.10 14.94
C PHE A 245 -12.96 -1.94 16.19
N ARG A 246 -13.06 -1.35 17.38
CA ARG A 246 -12.92 -2.06 18.66
C ARG A 246 -14.24 -2.57 19.25
N VAL A 247 -15.38 -1.92 18.98
CA VAL A 247 -16.65 -2.22 19.67
C VAL A 247 -17.78 -2.71 18.77
N ASP A 248 -17.85 -2.31 17.49
CA ASP A 248 -18.96 -2.69 16.61
C ASP A 248 -18.83 -4.13 16.08
N ALA A 249 -19.94 -4.88 16.06
CA ALA A 249 -19.94 -6.28 15.65
C ALA A 249 -19.53 -6.47 14.19
N ASP A 250 -19.86 -5.51 13.32
CA ASP A 250 -19.66 -5.61 11.87
C ASP A 250 -18.37 -4.91 11.43
N TRP A 251 -17.39 -4.77 12.33
CA TRP A 251 -16.13 -4.07 12.08
C TRP A 251 -15.29 -4.63 10.93
N GLN A 252 -15.53 -5.88 10.52
CA GLN A 252 -14.81 -6.54 9.43
C GLN A 252 -15.33 -6.12 8.05
N ASP A 253 -16.64 -5.88 7.96
CA ASP A 253 -17.34 -5.69 6.68
C ASP A 253 -17.89 -4.26 6.54
N GLY A 254 -17.70 -3.42 7.56
CA GLY A 254 -18.25 -2.07 7.62
C GLY A 254 -17.23 -1.00 7.97
N PHE A 255 -17.63 0.24 7.74
CA PHE A 255 -16.91 1.44 8.17
C PHE A 255 -17.93 2.41 8.79
N PRO A 256 -17.58 3.15 9.86
CA PRO A 256 -18.55 4.01 10.51
C PRO A 256 -18.75 5.32 9.74
N ALA A 257 -19.96 5.87 9.80
CA ALA A 257 -20.13 7.31 9.65
C ALA A 257 -19.72 7.98 10.96
N THR A 258 -18.85 9.00 10.91
CA THR A 258 -18.39 9.74 12.10
C THR A 258 -18.89 11.18 12.09
N VAL A 259 -19.44 11.64 13.20
CA VAL A 259 -19.91 13.02 13.37
C VAL A 259 -19.36 13.59 14.66
N VAL A 260 -18.69 14.74 14.55
CA VAL A 260 -18.19 15.48 15.72
C VAL A 260 -18.90 16.83 15.77
N LEU A 261 -19.75 17.00 16.79
CA LEU A 261 -20.35 18.30 17.08
C LEU A 261 -19.30 19.19 17.75
N ARG A 262 -19.01 20.34 17.14
CA ARG A 262 -17.98 21.28 17.63
C ARG A 262 -18.46 21.99 18.89
N LEU A 263 -17.52 22.64 19.60
CA LEU A 263 -17.87 23.51 20.72
C LEU A 263 -18.72 24.70 20.24
N PRO A 264 -19.68 25.21 21.03
CA PRO A 264 -20.49 26.37 20.66
C PRO A 264 -19.70 27.64 20.30
N THR A 265 -18.47 27.74 20.79
CA THR A 265 -17.56 28.87 20.53
C THR A 265 -16.73 28.72 19.24
N ALA A 266 -16.79 27.57 18.58
CA ALA A 266 -16.06 27.33 17.34
C ALA A 266 -16.73 28.06 16.17
N GLY A 267 -15.93 28.64 15.26
CA GLY A 267 -16.45 29.39 14.11
C GLY A 267 -17.27 28.53 13.14
N ASP A 268 -17.05 27.21 13.13
CA ASP A 268 -17.74 26.21 12.32
C ASP A 268 -18.86 25.47 13.08
N TYR A 269 -19.28 25.97 14.24
CA TYR A 269 -20.25 25.29 15.10
C TYR A 269 -21.58 24.98 14.39
N GLU A 270 -22.22 25.98 13.77
CA GLU A 270 -23.51 25.78 13.10
C GLU A 270 -23.40 24.78 11.92
N ALA A 271 -22.29 24.81 11.18
CA ALA A 271 -22.03 23.82 10.14
C ALA A 271 -21.93 22.39 10.72
N SER A 272 -21.35 22.23 11.92
CA SER A 272 -21.32 20.93 12.60
C SER A 272 -22.69 20.46 13.12
N VAL A 273 -23.55 21.41 13.52
CA VAL A 273 -24.96 21.13 13.88
C VAL A 273 -25.72 20.63 12.65
N ASP A 274 -25.55 21.29 11.50
CA ASP A 274 -26.17 20.89 10.24
C ASP A 274 -25.65 19.53 9.77
N HIS A 275 -24.34 19.29 9.90
CA HIS A 275 -23.75 17.99 9.58
C HIS A 275 -24.34 16.87 10.45
N LEU A 276 -24.50 17.10 11.75
CA LEU A 276 -25.18 16.15 12.64
C LEU A 276 -26.64 15.92 12.24
N PHE A 277 -27.37 16.98 11.88
CA PHE A 277 -28.75 16.84 11.43
C PHE A 277 -28.86 16.03 10.13
N ASN A 278 -27.97 16.31 9.18
CA ASN A 278 -27.88 15.58 7.92
C ASN A 278 -27.51 14.12 8.16
N ALA A 279 -26.59 13.83 9.07
CA ALA A 279 -26.24 12.46 9.40
C ALA A 279 -27.41 11.67 9.98
N LEU A 280 -28.22 12.29 10.86
CA LEU A 280 -29.42 11.67 11.45
C LEU A 280 -30.56 11.44 10.45
N ARG A 281 -30.53 12.11 9.29
CA ARG A 281 -31.57 12.01 8.24
C ARG A 281 -31.05 11.45 6.91
N GLY A 282 -29.75 11.19 6.80
CA GLY A 282 -29.12 10.72 5.57
C GLY A 282 -29.56 9.29 5.26
N GLU A 283 -29.84 9.02 3.99
CA GLU A 283 -30.22 7.66 3.56
C GLU A 283 -29.09 6.66 3.76
N LEU A 284 -27.83 7.11 3.58
CA LEU A 284 -26.62 6.30 3.77
C LEU A 284 -26.39 5.86 5.23
N ASN A 285 -27.11 6.44 6.20
CA ASN A 285 -26.97 6.12 7.62
C ASN A 285 -28.23 5.44 8.18
N ARG A 286 -29.15 4.99 7.31
CA ARG A 286 -30.37 4.28 7.75
C ARG A 286 -30.08 2.90 8.31
N ASP A 287 -29.02 2.28 7.81
CA ASP A 287 -28.42 1.04 8.24
C ASP A 287 -26.93 1.26 8.59
N GLY A 288 -26.33 0.32 9.31
CA GLY A 288 -24.92 0.39 9.71
C GLY A 288 -24.67 1.18 11.01
N ALA A 289 -23.47 1.74 11.14
CA ALA A 289 -22.99 2.36 12.37
C ALA A 289 -22.74 3.88 12.22
N LEU A 290 -23.41 4.67 13.05
CA LEU A 290 -23.21 6.11 13.17
C LEU A 290 -22.56 6.42 14.53
N MET A 291 -21.34 6.95 14.49
CA MET A 291 -20.54 7.31 15.66
C MET A 291 -20.60 8.82 15.88
N ILE A 292 -21.10 9.27 17.03
CA ILE A 292 -21.33 10.68 17.33
C ILE A 292 -20.55 11.08 18.58
N ALA A 293 -19.82 12.19 18.52
CA ALA A 293 -19.15 12.76 19.70
C ALA A 293 -19.19 14.29 19.73
N SER A 294 -18.78 14.85 20.86
CA SER A 294 -18.50 16.27 21.01
C SER A 294 -17.49 16.47 22.14
N PRO A 295 -16.61 17.48 22.06
CA PRO A 295 -15.84 17.93 23.22
C PRO A 295 -16.74 18.45 24.37
N SER A 296 -18.02 18.75 24.12
CA SER A 296 -19.00 19.13 25.15
C SER A 296 -20.21 18.20 25.14
N GLN A 297 -20.26 17.28 26.12
CA GLN A 297 -21.33 16.29 26.24
C GLN A 297 -22.70 16.94 26.55
N ASP A 298 -22.74 17.95 27.42
CA ASP A 298 -23.93 18.76 27.69
C ASP A 298 -24.52 19.36 26.40
N ASN A 299 -23.65 19.96 25.58
CA ASN A 299 -24.07 20.54 24.32
C ASN A 299 -24.58 19.46 23.35
N LEU A 300 -23.88 18.33 23.28
CA LEU A 300 -24.24 17.21 22.42
C LEU A 300 -25.64 16.69 22.72
N VAL A 301 -25.92 16.36 23.99
CA VAL A 301 -27.23 15.85 24.42
C VAL A 301 -28.33 16.85 24.11
N ARG A 302 -28.11 18.13 24.40
CA ARG A 302 -29.07 19.21 24.11
C ARG A 302 -29.37 19.32 22.62
N VAL A 303 -28.33 19.31 21.78
CA VAL A 303 -28.49 19.42 20.31
C VAL A 303 -29.14 18.17 19.74
N LEU A 304 -28.74 16.97 20.18
CA LEU A 304 -29.38 15.71 19.78
C LEU A 304 -30.88 15.72 20.12
N ALA A 305 -31.26 16.11 21.33
CA ALA A 305 -32.67 16.18 21.74
C ALA A 305 -33.48 17.17 20.89
N ARG A 306 -32.86 18.26 20.43
CA ARG A 306 -33.49 19.23 19.52
C ARG A 306 -33.65 18.68 18.11
N LEU A 307 -32.60 18.07 17.56
CA LEU A 307 -32.55 17.61 16.17
C LEU A 307 -33.35 16.32 15.96
N ALA A 308 -33.27 15.36 16.87
CA ALA A 308 -33.95 14.07 16.77
C ALA A 308 -35.49 14.22 16.71
N LYS A 309 -36.06 15.27 17.31
CA LYS A 309 -37.50 15.63 17.18
C LYS A 309 -37.91 15.92 15.74
N LYS A 310 -36.98 16.28 14.86
CA LYS A 310 -37.20 16.57 13.44
C LYS A 310 -36.87 15.37 12.54
N VAL A 311 -36.37 14.26 13.08
CA VAL A 311 -36.13 13.02 12.34
C VAL A 311 -37.43 12.21 12.28
N PRO A 312 -37.84 11.66 11.12
CA PRO A 312 -39.04 10.82 11.05
C PRO A 312 -38.98 9.65 12.06
N ARG A 313 -40.14 9.21 12.54
CA ARG A 313 -40.21 8.09 13.49
C ARG A 313 -39.71 6.81 12.81
N GLU A 314 -38.97 5.97 13.55
CA GLU A 314 -38.34 4.74 13.04
C GLU A 314 -37.39 4.92 11.83
N TRP A 315 -36.94 6.14 11.54
CA TRP A 315 -36.05 6.41 10.39
C TRP A 315 -34.73 5.63 10.45
N LEU A 316 -34.21 5.41 11.66
CA LEU A 316 -32.92 4.77 11.95
C LEU A 316 -33.11 3.40 12.59
N LYS A 317 -34.26 2.73 12.41
CA LYS A 317 -34.59 1.46 13.08
C LYS A 317 -33.57 0.34 12.87
N ASP A 318 -32.84 0.37 11.75
CA ASP A 318 -31.84 -0.63 11.37
C ASP A 318 -30.40 -0.13 11.63
N ALA A 319 -30.23 1.08 12.16
CA ALA A 319 -28.95 1.68 12.48
C ALA A 319 -28.53 1.47 13.94
N ARG A 320 -27.22 1.38 14.14
CA ARG A 320 -26.55 1.40 15.44
C ARG A 320 -25.96 2.79 15.64
N VAL A 321 -26.50 3.54 16.61
CA VAL A 321 -26.04 4.90 16.90
C VAL A 321 -25.24 4.88 18.19
N TYR A 322 -23.93 5.07 18.04
CA TYR A 322 -22.99 5.20 19.14
C TYR A 322 -22.87 6.66 19.51
N VAL A 323 -23.04 7.00 20.78
CA VAL A 323 -22.87 8.37 21.27
C VAL A 323 -21.79 8.40 22.35
N ALA A 324 -20.77 9.22 22.13
CA ALA A 324 -19.67 9.42 23.05
C ALA A 324 -20.10 10.28 24.24
N VAL A 325 -20.61 9.62 25.28
CA VAL A 325 -21.11 10.25 26.51
C VAL A 325 -20.85 9.39 27.73
N ASP A 326 -20.58 10.04 28.85
CA ASP A 326 -20.38 9.44 30.17
C ASP A 326 -21.69 8.85 30.74
N ALA A 327 -21.59 8.27 31.94
CA ALA A 327 -22.72 7.66 32.63
C ALA A 327 -23.81 8.66 33.05
N ALA A 328 -23.48 9.95 33.24
CA ALA A 328 -24.45 10.97 33.62
C ALA A 328 -25.30 11.44 32.42
N HIS A 329 -24.76 11.36 31.21
CA HIS A 329 -25.39 11.86 29.98
C HIS A 329 -26.08 10.77 29.14
N THR A 330 -25.80 9.48 29.42
CA THR A 330 -26.30 8.33 28.62
C THR A 330 -27.83 8.28 28.49
N ASP A 331 -28.57 8.46 29.59
CA ASP A 331 -30.04 8.36 29.58
C ASP A 331 -30.69 9.48 28.77
N ALA A 332 -30.10 10.68 28.83
CA ALA A 332 -30.59 11.82 28.07
C ALA A 332 -30.31 11.66 26.56
N ALA A 333 -29.13 11.14 26.19
CA ALA A 333 -28.81 10.80 24.80
C ALA A 333 -29.72 9.69 24.25
N LYS A 334 -29.92 8.62 25.02
CA LYS A 334 -30.83 7.52 24.66
C LYS A 334 -32.26 8.01 24.47
N SER A 335 -32.76 8.84 25.39
CA SER A 335 -34.11 9.42 25.32
C SER A 335 -34.27 10.34 24.10
N ALA A 336 -33.24 11.11 23.75
CA ALA A 336 -33.25 11.96 22.57
C ALA A 336 -33.44 11.13 21.28
N LEU A 337 -32.78 9.98 21.18
CA LEU A 337 -32.81 9.14 19.98
C LEU A 337 -33.97 8.14 19.95
N ALA A 338 -34.68 7.90 21.05
CA ALA A 338 -35.69 6.83 21.14
C ALA A 338 -36.74 6.84 20.01
N ARG A 339 -37.18 8.02 19.55
CA ARG A 339 -38.20 8.13 18.48
C ARG A 339 -37.67 7.70 17.10
N THR A 340 -36.36 7.76 16.88
CA THR A 340 -35.78 7.44 15.56
C THR A 340 -35.75 5.93 15.31
N GLY A 341 -35.98 5.09 16.33
CA GLY A 341 -35.90 3.63 16.24
C GLY A 341 -34.47 3.09 16.36
N ALA A 342 -33.45 3.95 16.38
CA ALA A 342 -32.06 3.52 16.42
C ALA A 342 -31.72 2.62 17.62
N LYS A 343 -30.87 1.62 17.39
CA LYS A 343 -30.20 0.92 18.47
C LYS A 343 -29.16 1.85 19.08
N TYR A 344 -29.50 2.48 20.19
CA TYR A 344 -28.58 3.32 20.96
C TYR A 344 -27.50 2.47 21.64
N ILE A 345 -26.24 2.85 21.46
CA ILE A 345 -25.10 2.32 22.19
C ILE A 345 -24.32 3.48 22.83
N GLN A 346 -24.03 3.36 24.11
CA GLN A 346 -23.14 4.30 24.79
C GLN A 346 -21.69 3.98 24.45
N LEU A 347 -20.94 5.02 24.07
CA LEU A 347 -19.48 4.98 23.98
C LEU A 347 -18.93 5.84 25.14
N ASN A 348 -18.62 5.25 26.28
CA ASN A 348 -18.19 6.04 27.44
C ASN A 348 -16.72 6.52 27.25
N PRO A 349 -16.47 7.84 27.12
CA PRO A 349 -15.10 8.36 26.95
C PRO A 349 -14.21 8.13 28.18
N ASP A 350 -14.77 7.94 29.37
CA ASP A 350 -14.00 7.68 30.60
C ASP A 350 -13.51 6.24 30.72
N VAL A 351 -13.91 5.36 29.79
CA VAL A 351 -13.56 3.93 29.82
C VAL A 351 -12.68 3.60 28.62
N PRO A 352 -11.39 3.29 28.85
CA PRO A 352 -10.49 2.88 27.78
C PRO A 352 -10.99 1.65 27.04
N ILE A 353 -10.88 1.67 25.71
CA ILE A 353 -11.38 0.57 24.87
C ILE A 353 -10.22 -0.35 24.49
N PRO A 354 -10.14 -1.60 25.00
CA PRO A 354 -9.07 -2.51 24.63
C PRO A 354 -9.14 -2.89 23.15
N GLN A 355 -8.00 -3.25 22.57
CA GLN A 355 -7.95 -3.76 21.19
C GLN A 355 -8.62 -5.14 21.09
N ARG A 356 -9.26 -5.44 19.95
CA ARG A 356 -9.86 -6.76 19.71
C ARG A 356 -8.79 -7.83 19.60
N LYS A 357 -9.00 -8.98 20.26
CA LYS A 357 -8.13 -10.16 20.11
C LYS A 357 -7.95 -10.58 18.65
N ALA A 358 -9.02 -10.51 17.85
CA ALA A 358 -8.96 -10.84 16.42
C ALA A 358 -8.07 -9.86 15.63
N ARG A 359 -8.17 -8.56 15.89
CA ARG A 359 -7.30 -7.54 15.27
C ARG A 359 -5.85 -7.66 15.72
N LEU A 360 -5.60 -7.97 17.00
CA LEU A 360 -4.25 -8.26 17.50
C LEU A 360 -3.64 -9.47 16.80
N LYS A 361 -4.40 -10.56 16.62
CA LYS A 361 -3.94 -11.75 15.91
C LYS A 361 -3.63 -11.45 14.43
N ALA A 362 -4.50 -10.71 13.76
CA ALA A 362 -4.27 -10.30 12.36
C ALA A 362 -3.03 -9.41 12.22
N PHE A 363 -2.86 -8.44 13.12
CA PHE A 363 -1.70 -7.56 13.16
C PHE A 363 -0.39 -8.32 13.46
N GLN A 364 -0.43 -9.35 14.31
CA GLN A 364 0.73 -10.22 14.53
C GLN A 364 1.04 -11.09 13.30
N ALA A 365 0.01 -11.58 12.60
CA ALA A 365 0.19 -12.37 11.39
C ALA A 365 0.79 -11.55 10.23
N SER A 366 0.39 -10.27 10.08
CA SER A 366 0.93 -9.39 9.05
C SER A 366 2.42 -9.04 9.25
N LYS A 367 2.95 -9.22 10.46
CA LYS A 367 4.40 -9.03 10.73
C LYS A 367 5.28 -10.17 10.24
N GLY A 368 4.71 -11.35 10.02
CA GLY A 368 5.45 -12.55 9.62
C GLY A 368 5.63 -12.72 8.11
N ASN A 369 5.04 -11.84 7.31
CA ASN A 369 5.02 -11.95 5.85
C ASN A 369 5.39 -10.57 5.24
N PRO A 370 6.69 -10.26 5.10
CA PRO A 370 7.15 -9.08 4.36
C PRO A 370 6.80 -9.15 2.87
#